data_AF-A0A1S8B889-F1
#
_entry.id   AF-A0A1S8B889-F1
#
_cell.length_a   1.000
_cell.length_b   1.000
_cell.length_c   1.000
_cell.angle_alpha   90.00
_cell.angle_beta   90.00
_cell.angle_gamma   90.00
#
_symmetry.space_group_name_H-M   'P 1'
#
loop_
_entity.id
_entity.type
_entity.pdbx_description
1 polymer ?
#
loop_
_entity_poly.entity_id
_entity_poly.type
_entity_poly.pdbx_seq_one_letter_code
_entity_poly.pdbx_strand_id
1 'polypeptide(L)'
;ITESQKLHLLSSFLHETGRWCETTDSAMHFTVSSIHTTMKSPPFAAAASALASRQLDAKAARNQPRQTTLELYQHTLRLLICRRPDDVDESILATCTLLCVYEMMAAEVGEWRRHLQGCAELLRAKGWNGSSPGIVKSCFWAFARIDVWAAFITRQRTLIPTESWVETDSVRTIAEMGDLDDYCNLAILFFARIVNLMASLHEPARREVAAEVRVLWDKLQEWYARRPEKARPLMRLDRDGTNPFPRIMYSQSSPKEFAAEKIAILKQLARFEQETGWKTLERAAQLRRMWGFG
;
A
#
# COMPACT_ATOMS: atom_id res chain seq x y z
N ILE A 1 11.22 -23.14 -11.38
CA ILE A 1 11.40 -22.19 -12.50
C ILE A 1 12.85 -22.22 -12.96
N THR A 2 13.13 -21.88 -14.23
CA THR A 2 14.52 -21.82 -14.73
C THR A 2 15.28 -20.60 -14.18
N GLU A 3 16.60 -20.60 -14.21
CA GLU A 3 17.41 -19.44 -13.78
C GLU A 3 17.12 -18.18 -14.60
N SER A 4 16.89 -18.32 -15.91
CA SER A 4 16.49 -17.20 -16.78
C SER A 4 15.14 -16.60 -16.36
N GLN A 5 14.15 -17.44 -16.06
CA GLN A 5 12.85 -16.98 -15.55
C GLN A 5 12.99 -16.29 -14.19
N LYS A 6 13.80 -16.85 -13.29
CA LYS A 6 14.07 -16.28 -11.97
C LYS A 6 14.70 -14.88 -12.10
N LEU A 7 15.70 -14.74 -12.97
CA LEU A 7 16.35 -13.45 -13.25
C LEU A 7 15.35 -12.41 -13.78
N HIS A 8 14.49 -12.80 -14.73
CA HIS A 8 13.48 -11.90 -15.28
C HIS A 8 12.46 -11.43 -14.22
N LEU A 9 11.99 -12.35 -13.36
CA LEU A 9 11.06 -12.02 -12.29
C LEU A 9 11.69 -11.10 -11.24
N LEU A 10 12.93 -11.37 -10.83
CA LEU A 10 13.64 -10.53 -9.87
C LEU A 10 13.94 -9.14 -10.43
N SER A 11 14.30 -9.04 -11.71
CA SER A 11 14.45 -7.74 -12.38
C SER A 11 13.12 -6.97 -12.36
N SER A 12 12.01 -7.64 -12.70
CA SER A 12 10.68 -7.04 -12.67
C SER A 12 10.29 -6.59 -11.25
N PHE A 13 10.67 -7.36 -10.23
CA PHE A 13 10.46 -6.98 -8.82
C PHE A 13 11.21 -5.69 -8.45
N LEU A 14 12.51 -5.63 -8.73
CA LEU A 14 13.37 -4.50 -8.38
C LEU A 14 12.99 -3.19 -9.09
N HIS A 15 12.56 -3.30 -10.35
CA HIS A 15 12.19 -2.13 -11.15
C HIS A 15 10.75 -1.67 -10.92
N GLU A 16 9.87 -2.53 -10.42
CA GLU A 16 8.45 -2.23 -10.34
C GLU A 16 7.80 -2.68 -9.02
N THR A 17 7.57 -3.98 -8.82
CA THR A 17 6.64 -4.42 -7.77
C THR A 17 7.15 -4.22 -6.35
N GLY A 18 8.46 -4.28 -6.12
CA GLY A 18 9.07 -3.94 -4.83
C GLY A 18 8.87 -2.48 -4.45
N ARG A 19 8.89 -1.57 -5.45
CA ARG A 19 8.75 -0.12 -5.25
C ARG A 19 7.37 0.30 -4.76
N TRP A 20 6.34 -0.51 -4.95
CA TRP A 20 5.00 -0.22 -4.43
C TRP A 20 4.97 -0.18 -2.90
N CYS A 21 5.85 -0.94 -2.25
CA CYS A 21 6.00 -0.94 -0.79
C CYS A 21 6.83 0.26 -0.28
N GLU A 22 7.41 1.08 -1.16
CA GLU A 22 8.43 2.09 -0.83
C GLU A 22 7.96 3.54 -1.01
N THR A 23 6.64 3.79 -1.11
CA THR A 23 6.08 5.13 -1.38
C THR A 23 6.51 6.22 -0.39
N THR A 24 6.75 5.84 0.87
CA THR A 24 7.25 6.71 1.94
C THR A 24 8.51 6.11 2.56
N ASP A 25 9.36 5.55 1.71
CA ASP A 25 10.64 4.96 2.09
C ASP A 25 11.73 5.45 1.13
N SER A 26 12.33 6.58 1.48
CA SER A 26 13.41 7.21 0.72
C SER A 26 14.66 6.34 0.61
N ALA A 27 14.85 5.37 1.53
CA ALA A 27 15.97 4.44 1.52
C ALA A 27 15.70 3.18 0.67
N MET A 28 14.47 3.00 0.17
CA MET A 28 14.08 1.91 -0.71
C MET A 28 14.52 0.54 -0.16
N HIS A 29 13.99 0.15 1.01
CA HIS A 29 14.43 -1.07 1.71
C HIS A 29 14.11 -2.36 0.95
N PHE A 30 13.01 -2.41 0.19
CA PHE A 30 12.63 -3.58 -0.58
C PHE A 30 13.49 -3.78 -1.84
N THR A 31 14.08 -2.73 -2.40
CA THR A 31 14.77 -2.79 -3.70
C THR A 31 16.24 -2.36 -3.67
N VAL A 32 16.69 -1.66 -2.63
CA VAL A 32 18.06 -1.12 -2.50
C VAL A 32 18.68 -1.44 -1.14
N SER A 33 18.15 -0.88 -0.04
CA SER A 33 18.84 -0.89 1.26
C SER A 33 18.92 -2.28 1.91
N SER A 34 17.82 -3.05 1.93
CA SER A 34 17.79 -4.36 2.61
C SER A 34 17.77 -5.56 1.66
N ILE A 35 17.72 -5.34 0.34
CA ILE A 35 17.49 -6.40 -0.65
C ILE A 35 18.49 -7.56 -0.56
N HIS A 36 19.78 -7.28 -0.41
CA HIS A 36 20.80 -8.33 -0.35
C HIS A 36 20.65 -9.25 0.87
N THR A 37 20.15 -8.71 1.98
CA THR A 37 19.89 -9.47 3.21
C THR A 37 18.58 -10.22 3.11
N THR A 38 17.50 -9.54 2.70
CA THR A 38 16.16 -10.16 2.62
C THR A 38 16.09 -11.25 1.55
N MET A 39 16.81 -11.12 0.44
CA MET A 39 16.88 -12.15 -0.60
C MET A 39 17.54 -13.46 -0.16
N LYS A 40 18.27 -13.47 0.97
CA LYS A 40 18.76 -14.71 1.57
C LYS A 40 17.63 -15.53 2.21
N SER A 41 16.51 -14.89 2.54
CA SER A 41 15.32 -15.54 3.07
C SER A 41 14.55 -16.21 1.92
N PRO A 42 14.45 -17.56 1.88
CA PRO A 42 13.72 -18.25 0.82
C PRO A 42 12.25 -17.83 0.68
N PRO A 43 11.48 -17.63 1.77
CA PRO A 43 10.11 -17.10 1.68
C PRO A 43 10.05 -15.76 0.96
N PHE A 44 10.94 -14.83 1.29
CA PHE A 44 10.96 -13.50 0.70
C PHE A 44 11.24 -13.55 -0.80
N ALA A 45 12.26 -14.30 -1.23
CA ALA A 45 12.60 -14.45 -2.63
C ALA A 45 11.47 -15.11 -3.45
N ALA A 46 10.77 -16.07 -2.85
CA ALA A 46 9.60 -16.70 -3.46
C ALA A 46 8.42 -15.72 -3.57
N ALA A 47 8.13 -14.94 -2.53
CA ALA A 47 7.07 -13.92 -2.54
C ALA A 47 7.33 -12.82 -3.56
N ALA A 48 8.56 -12.30 -3.63
CA ALA A 48 8.99 -11.31 -4.61
C ALA A 48 8.76 -11.81 -6.05
N SER A 49 9.15 -13.06 -6.32
CA SER A 49 8.93 -13.71 -7.61
C SER A 49 7.45 -13.93 -7.92
N ALA A 50 6.66 -14.35 -6.93
CA ALA A 50 5.22 -14.56 -7.08
C ALA A 50 4.50 -13.25 -7.42
N LEU A 51 4.81 -12.17 -6.70
CA LEU A 51 4.24 -10.83 -6.93
C LEU A 51 4.61 -10.29 -8.31
N ALA A 52 5.89 -10.37 -8.70
CA ALA A 52 6.33 -9.98 -10.03
C ALA A 52 5.62 -10.79 -11.13
N SER A 53 5.52 -12.12 -10.96
CA SER A 53 4.83 -12.98 -11.93
C SER A 53 3.36 -12.61 -12.09
N ARG A 54 2.68 -12.30 -10.96
CA ARG A 54 1.29 -11.85 -10.96
C ARG A 54 1.10 -10.51 -11.67
N GLN A 55 2.01 -9.57 -11.46
CA GLN A 55 1.97 -8.29 -12.16
C GLN A 55 2.16 -8.44 -13.67
N LEU A 56 3.07 -9.32 -14.10
CA LEU A 56 3.26 -9.62 -15.52
C LEU A 56 2.01 -10.27 -16.13
N ASP A 57 1.34 -11.17 -15.41
CA ASP A 57 0.06 -11.75 -15.85
C ASP A 57 -1.02 -10.68 -16.01
N ALA A 58 -1.10 -9.73 -15.07
CA ALA A 58 -2.04 -8.62 -15.12
C ALA A 58 -1.76 -7.65 -16.29
N LYS A 59 -0.49 -7.33 -16.55
CA LYS A 59 -0.06 -6.50 -17.70
C LYS A 59 -0.38 -7.15 -19.04
N ALA A 60 -0.25 -8.47 -19.14
CA ALA A 60 -0.61 -9.23 -20.33
C ALA A 60 -2.13 -9.42 -20.51
N ALA A 61 -2.96 -8.72 -19.71
CA ALA A 61 -4.42 -8.82 -19.69
C ALA A 61 -4.93 -10.27 -19.58
N ARG A 62 -4.19 -11.14 -18.89
CA ARG A 62 -4.59 -12.55 -18.74
C ARG A 62 -5.66 -12.67 -17.67
N ASN A 63 -6.79 -13.29 -18.04
CA ASN A 63 -7.89 -13.53 -17.11
C ASN A 63 -7.53 -14.56 -16.01
N GLN A 64 -6.58 -15.48 -16.28
CA GLN A 64 -6.14 -16.50 -15.32
C GLN A 64 -4.63 -16.40 -15.08
N PRO A 65 -4.16 -16.58 -13.83
CA PRO A 65 -2.74 -16.64 -13.53
C PRO A 65 -2.08 -17.83 -14.24
N ARG A 66 -0.82 -17.67 -14.66
CA ARG A 66 -0.04 -18.82 -15.13
C ARG A 66 0.10 -19.84 -14.01
N GLN A 67 0.22 -21.12 -14.36
CA GLN A 67 0.51 -22.19 -13.41
C GLN A 67 1.74 -21.85 -12.55
N THR A 68 2.79 -21.28 -13.15
CA THR A 68 3.99 -20.81 -12.45
C THR A 68 3.69 -19.74 -11.38
N THR A 69 2.77 -18.82 -11.63
CA THR A 69 2.37 -17.78 -10.66
C THR A 69 1.73 -18.43 -9.43
N LEU A 70 0.82 -19.38 -9.64
CA LEU A 70 0.18 -20.13 -8.57
C LEU A 70 1.18 -21.00 -7.78
N GLU A 71 2.10 -21.67 -8.48
CA GLU A 71 3.14 -22.51 -7.86
C GLU A 71 4.08 -21.69 -6.98
N LEU A 72 4.51 -20.50 -7.44
CA LEU A 72 5.36 -19.60 -6.66
C LEU A 72 4.65 -19.10 -5.41
N TYR A 73 3.38 -18.72 -5.53
CA TYR A 73 2.55 -18.31 -4.41
C TYR A 73 2.39 -19.45 -3.38
N GLN A 74 1.97 -20.64 -3.82
CA GLN A 74 1.81 -21.80 -2.94
C GLN A 74 3.14 -22.25 -2.32
N HIS A 75 4.24 -22.15 -3.06
CA HIS A 75 5.58 -22.43 -2.53
C HIS A 75 5.94 -21.47 -1.39
N THR A 76 5.64 -20.19 -1.55
CA THR A 76 5.83 -19.18 -0.50
C THR A 76 5.04 -19.54 0.76
N LEU A 77 3.75 -19.89 0.61
CA LEU A 77 2.92 -20.31 1.75
C LEU A 77 3.47 -21.55 2.47
N ARG A 78 3.93 -22.57 1.72
CA ARG A 78 4.57 -23.75 2.32
C ARG A 78 5.80 -23.39 3.15
N LEU A 79 6.65 -22.49 2.65
CA LEU A 79 7.83 -22.03 3.37
C LEU A 79 7.47 -21.28 4.67
N LEU A 80 6.37 -20.52 4.67
CA LEU A 80 5.87 -19.83 5.87
C LEU A 80 5.29 -20.81 6.90
N ILE A 81 4.46 -21.77 6.46
CA ILE A 81 3.83 -22.77 7.35
C ILE A 81 4.87 -23.66 8.04
N CYS A 82 5.98 -23.98 7.36
CA CYS A 82 7.03 -24.82 7.91
C CYS A 82 7.96 -24.08 8.91
N ARG A 83 7.80 -22.78 9.14
CA ARG A 83 8.63 -22.04 10.09
C ARG A 83 8.16 -22.20 11.54
N ARG A 84 9.10 -22.05 12.47
CA ARG A 84 8.80 -22.01 13.90
C ARG A 84 8.26 -20.63 14.29
N PRO A 85 7.31 -20.55 15.24
CA PRO A 85 6.77 -19.27 15.72
C PRO A 85 7.82 -18.30 16.27
N ASP A 86 8.92 -18.83 16.83
CA ASP A 86 9.99 -18.02 17.42
C ASP A 86 10.96 -17.43 16.37
N ASP A 87 10.94 -17.95 15.15
CA ASP A 87 11.85 -17.58 14.04
C ASP A 87 11.24 -16.51 13.12
N VAL A 88 10.41 -15.63 13.69
CA VAL A 88 9.80 -14.53 12.94
C VAL A 88 10.66 -13.28 13.06
N ASP A 89 11.26 -12.92 11.92
CA ASP A 89 12.16 -11.79 11.71
C ASP A 89 11.55 -10.75 10.75
N GLU A 90 12.30 -9.68 10.45
CA GLU A 90 11.86 -8.61 9.55
C GLU A 90 11.66 -9.11 8.11
N SER A 91 12.38 -10.16 7.69
CA SER A 91 12.24 -10.76 6.35
C SER A 91 10.90 -11.47 6.19
N ILE A 92 10.38 -12.07 7.26
CA ILE A 92 9.06 -12.70 7.27
C ILE A 92 7.96 -11.64 7.22
N LEU A 93 8.09 -10.55 7.98
CA LEU A 93 7.16 -9.43 7.84
C LEU A 93 7.15 -8.87 6.41
N ALA A 94 8.32 -8.71 5.79
CA ALA A 94 8.43 -8.28 4.40
C ALA A 94 7.81 -9.29 3.44
N THR A 95 7.98 -10.59 3.68
CA THR A 95 7.34 -11.67 2.91
C THR A 95 5.82 -11.57 2.97
N CYS A 96 5.26 -11.47 4.18
CA CYS A 96 3.82 -11.35 4.38
C CYS A 96 3.27 -10.06 3.75
N THR A 97 4.01 -8.96 3.83
CA THR A 97 3.67 -7.69 3.16
C THR A 97 3.53 -7.88 1.64
N LEU A 98 4.51 -8.53 1.00
CA LEU A 98 4.44 -8.82 -0.45
C LEU A 98 3.26 -9.74 -0.81
N LEU A 99 2.95 -10.72 0.03
CA LEU A 99 1.77 -11.57 -0.16
C LEU A 99 0.46 -10.78 -0.03
N CYS A 100 0.34 -9.84 0.91
CA CYS A 100 -0.84 -8.97 0.99
C CYS A 100 -1.02 -8.14 -0.29
N VAL A 101 0.07 -7.61 -0.86
CA VAL A 101 0.02 -6.88 -2.14
C VAL A 101 -0.38 -7.82 -3.30
N TYR A 102 0.15 -9.04 -3.32
CA TYR A 102 -0.24 -10.07 -4.29
C TYR A 102 -1.75 -10.35 -4.22
N GLU A 103 -2.28 -10.53 -3.02
CA GLU A 103 -3.69 -10.84 -2.77
C GLU A 103 -4.62 -9.69 -3.18
N MET A 104 -4.21 -8.44 -3.02
CA MET A 104 -4.95 -7.29 -3.52
C MET A 104 -5.17 -7.38 -5.06
N MET A 105 -4.22 -7.96 -5.79
CA MET A 105 -4.31 -8.18 -7.23
C MET A 105 -5.05 -9.48 -7.58
N ALA A 106 -5.04 -10.48 -6.70
CA ALA A 106 -5.59 -11.80 -6.97
C ALA A 106 -7.04 -11.98 -6.52
N ALA A 107 -7.41 -11.46 -5.35
CA ALA A 107 -8.63 -11.81 -4.64
C ALA A 107 -9.59 -10.61 -4.44
N GLU A 108 -10.75 -10.91 -3.85
CA GLU A 108 -11.73 -9.93 -3.38
C GLU A 108 -11.33 -9.33 -2.02
N VAL A 109 -11.95 -8.20 -1.68
CA VAL A 109 -11.61 -7.40 -0.49
C VAL A 109 -11.69 -8.14 0.83
N GLY A 110 -12.68 -9.03 1.00
CA GLY A 110 -12.79 -9.84 2.23
C GLY A 110 -11.61 -10.79 2.42
N GLU A 111 -11.16 -11.44 1.34
CA GLU A 111 -10.12 -12.46 1.38
C GLU A 111 -8.73 -11.87 1.69
N TRP A 112 -8.37 -10.76 1.05
CA TRP A 112 -7.06 -10.14 1.31
C TRP A 112 -7.03 -9.41 2.66
N ARG A 113 -8.15 -8.90 3.17
CA ARG A 113 -8.23 -8.32 4.53
C ARG A 113 -8.02 -9.36 5.64
N ARG A 114 -8.42 -10.61 5.44
CA ARG A 114 -8.12 -11.70 6.39
C ARG A 114 -6.61 -11.98 6.47
N HIS A 115 -5.92 -11.96 5.33
CA HIS A 115 -4.46 -12.13 5.31
C HIS A 115 -3.73 -10.94 5.96
N LEU A 116 -4.22 -9.71 5.76
CA LEU A 116 -3.74 -8.55 6.52
C LEU A 116 -3.87 -8.72 8.03
N GLN A 117 -4.93 -9.39 8.52
CA GLN A 117 -5.10 -9.62 9.94
C GLN A 117 -3.93 -10.41 10.55
N GLY A 118 -3.39 -11.40 9.83
CA GLY A 118 -2.17 -12.10 10.25
C GLY A 118 -0.94 -11.18 10.33
N CYS A 119 -0.77 -10.26 9.38
CA CYS A 119 0.27 -9.23 9.46
C CYS A 119 0.08 -8.30 10.66
N ALA A 120 -1.17 -7.92 10.95
CA ALA A 120 -1.50 -7.06 12.08
C ALA A 120 -1.17 -7.73 13.42
N GLU A 121 -1.50 -9.02 13.57
CA GLU A 121 -1.17 -9.82 14.76
C GLU A 121 0.34 -9.92 14.95
N LEU A 122 1.09 -10.14 13.87
CA LEU A 122 2.56 -10.18 13.92
C LEU A 122 3.16 -8.84 14.35
N LEU A 123 2.74 -7.73 13.73
CA LEU A 123 3.20 -6.39 14.10
C LEU A 123 2.95 -6.11 15.58
N ARG A 124 1.75 -6.45 16.08
CA ARG A 124 1.39 -6.29 17.49
C ARG A 124 2.21 -7.17 18.42
N ALA A 125 2.42 -8.44 18.06
CA ALA A 125 3.18 -9.39 18.88
C ALA A 125 4.65 -8.96 19.08
N LYS A 126 5.24 -8.32 18.06
CA LYS A 126 6.62 -7.82 18.12
C LYS A 126 6.73 -6.38 18.63
N GLY A 127 5.62 -5.69 18.86
CA GLY A 127 5.61 -4.27 19.20
C GLY A 127 6.10 -3.36 18.07
N TRP A 128 6.02 -3.83 16.82
CA TRP A 128 6.44 -3.09 15.64
C TRP A 128 5.36 -2.13 15.17
N ASN A 129 5.76 -0.92 14.80
CA ASN A 129 4.89 0.17 14.39
C ASN A 129 5.56 1.06 13.32
N GLY A 130 4.91 2.15 12.93
CA GLY A 130 5.39 3.08 11.91
C GLY A 130 6.61 3.91 12.32
N SER A 131 7.04 3.84 13.58
CA SER A 131 8.27 4.44 14.11
C SER A 131 9.43 3.43 14.22
N SER A 132 9.17 2.14 13.94
CA SER A 132 10.23 1.12 13.90
C SER A 132 11.24 1.41 12.78
N PRO A 133 12.54 1.04 12.93
CA PRO A 133 13.56 1.34 11.92
C PRO A 133 13.58 0.33 10.77
N GLY A 134 14.30 0.67 9.71
CA GLY A 134 14.62 -0.24 8.62
C GLY A 134 13.41 -0.71 7.82
N ILE A 135 13.50 -1.94 7.29
CA ILE A 135 12.42 -2.53 6.46
C ILE A 135 11.10 -2.70 7.22
N VAL A 136 11.13 -2.78 8.56
CA VAL A 136 9.92 -2.86 9.39
C VAL A 136 9.06 -1.61 9.20
N LYS A 137 9.68 -0.42 9.16
CA LYS A 137 9.01 0.85 8.87
C LYS A 137 8.26 0.77 7.54
N SER A 138 8.98 0.35 6.49
CA SER A 138 8.46 0.26 5.13
C SER A 138 7.32 -0.75 5.05
N CYS A 139 7.45 -1.90 5.72
CA CYS A 139 6.39 -2.91 5.82
C CYS A 139 5.15 -2.36 6.53
N PHE A 140 5.33 -1.66 7.66
CA PHE A 140 4.22 -1.08 8.41
C PHE A 140 3.44 -0.07 7.57
N TRP A 141 4.11 0.85 6.88
CA TRP A 141 3.43 1.86 6.06
C TRP A 141 2.86 1.31 4.75
N ALA A 142 3.42 0.22 4.21
CA ALA A 142 2.77 -0.54 3.14
C ALA A 142 1.49 -1.23 3.65
N PHE A 143 1.58 -1.94 4.77
CA PHE A 143 0.44 -2.56 5.46
C PHE A 143 -0.67 -1.54 5.76
N ALA A 144 -0.32 -0.41 6.36
CA ALA A 144 -1.26 0.65 6.75
C ALA A 144 -2.05 1.17 5.56
N ARG A 145 -1.39 1.40 4.42
CA ARG A 145 -2.07 1.82 3.18
C ARG A 145 -3.06 0.77 2.70
N ILE A 146 -2.66 -0.49 2.66
CA ILE A 146 -3.52 -1.59 2.18
C ILE A 146 -4.73 -1.76 3.14
N ASP A 147 -4.51 -1.71 4.45
CA ASP A 147 -5.58 -1.80 5.45
C ASP A 147 -6.55 -0.62 5.41
N VAL A 148 -6.06 0.62 5.22
CA VAL A 148 -6.93 1.80 5.08
C VAL A 148 -7.88 1.67 3.89
N TRP A 149 -7.39 1.18 2.76
CA TRP A 149 -8.23 0.86 1.61
C TRP A 149 -9.28 -0.21 1.94
N ALA A 150 -8.88 -1.27 2.65
CA ALA A 150 -9.76 -2.37 3.04
C ALA A 150 -10.88 -1.88 3.97
N ALA A 151 -10.50 -1.09 4.97
CA ALA A 151 -11.37 -0.53 5.99
C ALA A 151 -12.38 0.44 5.36
N PHE A 152 -11.92 1.30 4.44
CA PHE A 152 -12.80 2.22 3.72
C PHE A 152 -13.86 1.49 2.89
N ILE A 153 -13.45 0.49 2.09
CA ILE A 153 -14.37 -0.26 1.22
C ILE A 153 -15.37 -1.07 2.04
N THR A 154 -14.91 -1.71 3.11
CA THR A 154 -15.77 -2.56 3.96
C THR A 154 -16.56 -1.78 5.01
N ARG A 155 -16.36 -0.45 5.09
CA ARG A 155 -16.90 0.44 6.14
C ARG A 155 -16.58 -0.05 7.56
N GLN A 156 -15.38 -0.60 7.72
CA GLN A 156 -14.85 -1.05 9.01
C GLN A 156 -13.73 -0.11 9.48
N ARG A 157 -13.31 -0.28 10.73
CA ARG A 157 -12.10 0.39 11.26
C ARG A 157 -10.83 -0.34 10.79
N THR A 158 -9.69 0.34 10.82
CA THR A 158 -8.37 -0.27 10.61
C THR A 158 -8.10 -1.39 11.63
N LEU A 159 -7.33 -2.39 11.23
CA LEU A 159 -7.01 -3.58 12.04
C LEU A 159 -6.16 -3.22 13.27
N ILE A 160 -5.23 -2.28 13.11
CA ILE A 160 -4.42 -1.73 14.20
C ILE A 160 -5.00 -0.35 14.58
N PRO A 161 -5.27 -0.08 15.88
CA PRO A 161 -5.72 1.23 16.33
C PRO A 161 -4.72 2.33 15.96
N THR A 162 -5.20 3.44 15.39
CA THR A 162 -4.38 4.54 14.85
C THR A 162 -3.52 5.23 15.91
N GLU A 163 -3.87 5.09 17.18
CA GLU A 163 -3.16 5.63 18.33
C GLU A 163 -1.84 4.90 18.59
N SER A 164 -1.71 3.66 18.08
CA SER A 164 -0.52 2.83 18.23
C SER A 164 0.42 2.83 17.01
N TRP A 165 0.09 3.61 15.97
CA TRP A 165 0.84 3.59 14.72
C TRP A 165 2.19 4.30 14.81
N VAL A 166 2.27 5.36 15.60
CA VAL A 166 3.46 6.21 15.74
C VAL A 166 3.63 6.64 17.19
N GLU A 167 4.86 6.91 17.59
CA GLU A 167 5.16 7.45 18.93
C GLU A 167 4.69 8.90 19.09
N THR A 168 4.71 9.68 18.00
CA THR A 168 4.25 11.07 17.97
C THR A 168 3.48 11.36 16.70
N ASP A 169 2.30 11.97 16.84
CA ASP A 169 1.46 12.43 15.73
C ASP A 169 1.48 13.96 15.56
N SER A 170 2.42 14.63 16.24
CA SER A 170 2.57 16.08 16.22
C SER A 170 3.18 16.55 14.89
N VAL A 171 2.36 17.21 14.06
CA VAL A 171 2.78 17.77 12.78
C VAL A 171 3.99 18.69 12.94
N ARG A 172 3.94 19.60 13.93
CA ARG A 172 5.03 20.53 14.21
C ARG A 172 6.34 19.79 14.53
N THR A 173 6.29 18.82 15.43
CA THR A 173 7.47 18.07 15.87
C THR A 173 8.11 17.32 14.71
N ILE A 174 7.31 16.60 13.91
CA ILE A 174 7.81 15.85 12.75
C ILE A 174 8.36 16.80 11.66
N ALA A 175 7.70 17.95 11.43
CA ALA A 175 8.21 18.95 10.50
C ALA A 175 9.58 19.50 10.91
N GLU A 176 9.79 19.73 12.21
CA GLU A 176 11.04 20.24 12.79
C GLU A 176 12.17 19.19 12.77
N MET A 177 11.84 17.90 12.91
CA MET A 177 12.80 16.80 12.73
C MET A 177 13.35 16.70 11.31
N GLY A 178 12.56 17.13 10.31
CA GLY A 178 12.99 17.20 8.91
C GLY A 178 13.02 15.85 8.18
N ASP A 179 12.51 14.78 8.79
CA ASP A 179 12.33 13.48 8.13
C ASP A 179 11.13 13.53 7.18
N LEU A 180 11.41 13.43 5.88
CA LEU A 180 10.39 13.58 4.84
C LEU A 180 9.41 12.40 4.83
N ASP A 181 9.90 11.18 5.10
CA ASP A 181 9.11 9.97 5.05
C ASP A 181 8.06 10.00 6.18
N ASP A 182 8.49 10.30 7.40
CA ASP A 182 7.60 10.48 8.56
C ASP A 182 6.61 11.61 8.35
N TYR A 183 7.05 12.72 7.75
CA TYR A 183 6.16 13.81 7.39
C TYR A 183 5.06 13.36 6.40
N CYS A 184 5.42 12.59 5.39
CA CYS A 184 4.47 12.06 4.41
C CYS A 184 3.53 11.02 5.02
N ASN A 185 4.04 10.19 5.94
CA ASN A 185 3.29 9.16 6.64
C ASN A 185 2.15 9.74 7.51
N LEU A 186 2.27 10.98 8.01
CA LEU A 186 1.19 11.66 8.72
C LEU A 186 -0.09 11.79 7.87
N ALA A 187 0.03 11.97 6.55
CA ALA A 187 -1.14 12.01 5.67
C ALA A 187 -1.90 10.68 5.66
N ILE A 188 -1.17 9.56 5.68
CA ILE A 188 -1.73 8.21 5.75
C ILE A 188 -2.42 8.01 7.11
N LEU A 189 -1.78 8.44 8.19
CA LEU A 189 -2.36 8.36 9.55
C LEU A 189 -3.66 9.18 9.67
N PHE A 190 -3.70 10.41 9.17
CA PHE A 190 -4.91 11.22 9.21
C PHE A 190 -6.02 10.63 8.35
N PHE A 191 -5.69 10.11 7.17
CA PHE A 191 -6.66 9.43 6.33
C PHE A 191 -7.23 8.19 7.03
N ALA A 192 -6.39 7.39 7.69
CA ALA A 192 -6.85 6.24 8.51
C ALA A 192 -7.82 6.66 9.62
N ARG A 193 -7.54 7.75 10.32
CA ARG A 193 -8.44 8.29 11.37
C ARG A 193 -9.78 8.76 10.80
N ILE A 194 -9.78 9.39 9.62
CA ILE A 194 -11.00 9.78 8.93
C ILE A 194 -11.81 8.52 8.56
N VAL A 195 -11.17 7.49 8.02
CA VAL A 195 -11.84 6.21 7.69
C VAL A 195 -12.44 5.56 8.94
N ASN A 196 -11.70 5.53 10.06
CA ASN A 196 -12.19 5.00 11.33
C ASN A 196 -13.39 5.79 11.87
N LEU A 197 -13.36 7.12 11.74
CA LEU A 197 -14.48 7.99 12.10
C LEU A 197 -15.70 7.69 11.22
N MET A 198 -15.52 7.56 9.90
CA MET A 198 -16.61 7.23 8.97
C MET A 198 -17.26 5.87 9.30
N ALA A 199 -16.46 4.85 9.63
CA ALA A 199 -16.97 3.55 10.03
C ALA A 199 -17.88 3.65 11.28
N SER A 200 -17.49 4.48 12.24
CA SER A 200 -18.26 4.68 13.48
C SER A 200 -19.58 5.46 13.31
N LEU A 201 -19.77 6.20 12.20
CA LEU A 201 -21.03 6.91 11.94
C LEU A 201 -22.22 5.98 11.75
N HIS A 202 -21.94 4.72 11.44
CA HIS A 202 -22.96 3.69 11.32
C HIS A 202 -23.34 3.10 12.69
N GLU A 203 -22.66 3.48 13.78
CA GLU A 203 -22.98 3.04 15.14
C GLU A 203 -24.12 3.91 15.73
N PRO A 204 -25.28 3.32 16.12
CA PRO A 204 -26.47 4.08 16.52
C PRO A 204 -26.30 4.93 17.78
N ALA A 205 -25.27 4.67 18.58
CA ALA A 205 -24.95 5.40 19.80
C ALA A 205 -24.17 6.70 19.55
N ARG A 206 -23.58 6.90 18.36
CA ARG A 206 -22.67 8.02 18.10
C ARG A 206 -23.38 9.20 17.44
N ARG A 207 -23.95 10.08 18.27
CA ARG A 207 -24.46 11.39 17.83
C ARG A 207 -23.39 12.44 18.16
N GLU A 208 -23.07 13.31 17.20
CA GLU A 208 -22.10 14.43 17.31
C GLU A 208 -20.61 14.13 17.03
N VAL A 209 -20.29 13.78 15.78
CA VAL A 209 -18.90 13.71 15.27
C VAL A 209 -18.35 15.03 14.71
N ALA A 210 -19.15 16.10 14.69
CA ALA A 210 -18.77 17.35 14.04
C ALA A 210 -17.53 18.02 14.67
N ALA A 211 -17.30 17.82 15.96
CA ALA A 211 -16.09 18.29 16.64
C ALA A 211 -14.86 17.47 16.21
N GLU A 212 -14.96 16.15 16.16
CA GLU A 212 -13.87 15.26 15.74
C GLU A 212 -13.48 15.47 14.27
N VAL A 213 -14.47 15.66 13.38
CA VAL A 213 -14.22 16.02 11.97
C VAL A 213 -13.45 17.33 11.89
N ARG A 214 -13.85 18.35 12.66
CA ARG A 214 -13.13 19.64 12.70
C ARG A 214 -11.70 19.48 13.19
N VAL A 215 -11.47 18.72 14.26
CA VAL A 215 -10.11 18.44 14.76
C VAL A 215 -9.24 17.75 13.70
N LEU A 216 -9.76 16.74 13.00
CA LEU A 216 -9.02 16.06 11.94
C LEU A 216 -8.76 16.98 10.74
N TRP A 217 -9.72 17.81 10.38
CA TRP A 217 -9.57 18.82 9.34
C TRP A 217 -8.46 19.82 9.68
N ASP A 218 -8.47 20.37 10.89
CA ASP A 218 -7.47 21.33 11.35
C ASP A 218 -6.07 20.72 11.37
N LYS A 219 -5.93 19.47 11.83
CA LYS A 219 -4.66 18.72 11.75
C LYS A 219 -4.18 18.55 10.30
N LEU A 220 -5.08 18.23 9.38
CA LEU A 220 -4.75 18.11 7.96
C LEU A 220 -4.34 19.46 7.35
N GLN A 221 -5.01 20.55 7.73
CA GLN A 221 -4.64 21.90 7.30
C GLN A 221 -3.27 22.32 7.86
N GLU A 222 -2.97 21.98 9.12
CA GLU A 222 -1.66 22.22 9.71
C GLU A 222 -0.56 21.46 8.95
N TRP A 223 -0.77 20.16 8.68
CA TRP A 223 0.12 19.36 7.84
C TRP A 223 0.23 19.90 6.42
N TYR A 224 -0.82 20.49 5.88
CA TYR A 224 -0.74 21.13 4.58
C TYR A 224 0.14 22.39 4.64
N ALA A 225 -0.06 23.25 5.64
CA ALA A 225 0.65 24.52 5.79
C ALA A 225 2.14 24.35 6.11
N ARG A 226 2.50 23.34 6.92
CA ARG A 226 3.87 23.12 7.42
C ARG A 226 4.77 22.27 6.50
N ARG A 227 4.34 21.96 5.28
CA ARG A 227 5.10 21.08 4.38
C ARG A 227 6.56 21.54 4.23
N PRO A 228 7.54 20.63 4.44
CA PRO A 228 8.93 20.91 4.14
C PRO A 228 9.09 21.18 2.64
N GLU A 229 10.14 21.92 2.26
CA GLU A 229 10.38 22.31 0.87
C GLU A 229 10.41 21.12 -0.09
N LYS A 230 11.03 20.00 0.33
CA LYS A 230 11.09 18.76 -0.45
C LYS A 230 9.72 18.12 -0.73
N ALA A 231 8.71 18.39 0.09
CA ALA A 231 7.33 17.92 -0.10
C ALA A 231 6.48 18.87 -0.95
N ARG A 232 7.02 20.03 -1.35
CA ARG A 232 6.31 21.01 -2.17
C ARG A 232 6.51 20.71 -3.65
N PRO A 233 5.53 21.06 -4.50
CA PRO A 233 5.70 20.93 -5.93
C PRO A 233 6.79 21.89 -6.44
N LEU A 234 7.61 21.41 -7.36
CA LEU A 234 8.53 22.24 -8.14
C LEU A 234 7.78 23.15 -9.11
N MET A 235 6.70 22.64 -9.70
CA MET A 235 5.87 23.38 -10.65
C MET A 235 4.42 22.94 -10.54
N ARG A 236 3.50 23.88 -10.65
CA ARG A 236 2.07 23.63 -10.72
C ARG A 236 1.48 24.42 -11.88
N LEU A 237 0.81 23.71 -12.77
CA LEU A 237 -0.05 24.26 -13.81
C LEU A 237 -1.48 23.93 -13.39
N ASP A 238 -2.31 24.93 -13.18
CA ASP A 238 -3.73 24.72 -12.86
C ASP A 238 -4.50 24.18 -14.06
N ARG A 239 -5.74 23.74 -13.80
CA ARG A 239 -6.64 23.24 -14.85
C ARG A 239 -6.84 24.27 -15.96
N ASP A 240 -6.92 23.81 -17.19
CA ASP A 240 -7.23 24.63 -18.36
C ASP A 240 -8.43 24.04 -19.12
N GLY A 241 -8.80 24.66 -20.25
CA GLY A 241 -9.92 24.15 -21.08
C GLY A 241 -9.66 22.78 -21.72
N THR A 242 -8.43 22.27 -21.68
CA THR A 242 -8.02 21.00 -22.29
C THR A 242 -7.77 19.89 -21.27
N ASN A 243 -7.42 20.24 -20.03
CA ASN A 243 -7.16 19.31 -18.95
C ASN A 243 -7.96 19.72 -17.69
N PRO A 244 -8.92 18.88 -17.25
CA PRO A 244 -9.75 19.19 -16.08
C PRO A 244 -8.98 19.11 -14.75
N PHE A 245 -7.74 18.61 -14.74
CA PHE A 245 -6.91 18.42 -13.55
C PHE A 245 -5.63 19.26 -13.60
N PRO A 246 -5.16 19.77 -12.44
CA PRO A 246 -3.88 20.45 -12.38
C PRO A 246 -2.72 19.49 -12.69
N ARG A 247 -1.70 19.98 -13.41
CA ARG A 247 -0.45 19.27 -13.65
C ARG A 247 0.57 19.72 -12.61
N ILE A 248 1.02 18.79 -11.78
CA ILE A 248 1.92 19.07 -10.67
C ILE A 248 3.20 18.26 -10.84
N MET A 249 4.34 18.94 -10.77
CA MET A 249 5.67 18.34 -10.83
C MET A 249 6.30 18.40 -9.44
N TYR A 250 6.85 17.27 -8.97
CA TYR A 250 7.60 17.16 -7.73
C TYR A 250 9.07 16.82 -8.04
N SER A 251 9.98 17.15 -7.11
CA SER A 251 11.41 16.88 -7.23
C SER A 251 11.74 15.39 -7.08
N GLN A 252 10.98 14.71 -6.23
CA GLN A 252 11.06 13.27 -6.05
C GLN A 252 9.98 12.62 -6.91
N SER A 253 10.39 11.73 -7.79
CA SER A 253 9.47 10.83 -8.47
C SER A 253 8.95 9.83 -7.45
N SER A 254 7.65 9.89 -7.11
CA SER A 254 6.99 8.70 -6.57
C SER A 254 7.16 7.55 -7.58
N PRO A 255 7.18 6.28 -7.14
CA PRO A 255 7.25 5.14 -8.04
C PRO A 255 6.25 5.35 -9.18
N LYS A 256 6.78 5.58 -10.39
CA LYS A 256 5.93 5.79 -11.57
C LYS A 256 5.08 4.53 -11.69
N GLU A 257 3.78 4.70 -11.49
CA GLU A 257 2.73 3.70 -11.68
C GLU A 257 2.51 2.71 -10.52
N PHE A 258 1.61 3.08 -9.60
CA PHE A 258 0.97 2.13 -8.66
C PHE A 258 0.01 1.20 -9.40
N ALA A 259 0.54 0.25 -10.16
CA ALA A 259 -0.30 -0.63 -10.96
C ALA A 259 -1.28 -1.44 -10.11
N ALA A 260 -0.89 -1.86 -8.91
CA ALA A 260 -1.77 -2.57 -8.00
C ALA A 260 -2.97 -1.71 -7.52
N GLU A 261 -2.75 -0.44 -7.16
CA GLU A 261 -3.82 0.50 -6.80
C GLU A 261 -4.72 0.81 -8.00
N LYS A 262 -4.12 1.03 -9.16
CA LYS A 262 -4.86 1.24 -10.41
C LYS A 262 -5.73 0.03 -10.78
N ILE A 263 -5.20 -1.19 -10.64
CA ILE A 263 -5.94 -2.44 -10.84
C ILE A 263 -7.07 -2.55 -9.81
N ALA A 264 -6.81 -2.22 -8.54
CA ALA A 264 -7.83 -2.21 -7.50
C ALA A 264 -8.96 -1.22 -7.82
N ILE A 265 -8.63 0.00 -8.29
CA ILE A 265 -9.62 0.99 -8.74
C ILE A 265 -10.44 0.45 -9.92
N LEU A 266 -9.80 -0.17 -10.92
CA LEU A 266 -10.50 -0.77 -12.06
C LEU A 266 -11.47 -1.89 -11.63
N LYS A 267 -11.05 -2.73 -10.66
CA LYS A 267 -11.92 -3.75 -10.08
C LYS A 267 -13.11 -3.14 -9.34
N GLN A 268 -12.90 -2.08 -8.57
CA GLN A 268 -13.97 -1.39 -7.85
C GLN A 268 -14.97 -0.73 -8.80
N LEU A 269 -14.50 -0.09 -9.87
CA LEU A 269 -15.40 0.47 -10.90
C LEU A 269 -16.27 -0.64 -11.51
N ALA A 270 -15.67 -1.76 -11.91
CA ALA A 270 -16.41 -2.90 -12.46
C ALA A 270 -17.46 -3.45 -11.48
N ARG A 271 -17.10 -3.59 -10.20
CA ARG A 271 -18.03 -4.02 -9.14
C ARG A 271 -19.16 -3.03 -8.94
N PHE A 272 -18.84 -1.75 -8.88
CA PHE A 272 -19.82 -0.68 -8.69
C PHE A 272 -20.84 -0.64 -9.82
N GLU A 273 -20.41 -0.86 -11.08
CA GLU A 273 -21.31 -1.00 -12.22
C GLU A 273 -22.22 -2.23 -12.10
N GLN A 274 -21.70 -3.37 -11.63
CA GLN A 274 -22.51 -4.57 -11.39
C GLN A 274 -23.55 -4.37 -10.27
N GLU A 275 -23.18 -3.68 -9.19
CA GLU A 275 -24.06 -3.49 -8.02
C GLU A 275 -25.08 -2.36 -8.22
N THR A 276 -24.74 -1.31 -8.97
CA THR A 276 -25.58 -0.11 -9.09
C THR A 276 -26.18 0.11 -10.48
N GLY A 277 -25.70 -0.63 -11.49
CA GLY A 277 -26.06 -0.41 -12.89
C GLY A 277 -25.48 0.88 -13.49
N TRP A 278 -24.71 1.67 -12.72
CA TRP A 278 -24.10 2.89 -13.22
C TRP A 278 -22.91 2.55 -14.12
N LYS A 279 -22.99 2.94 -15.40
CA LYS A 279 -21.98 2.60 -16.41
C LYS A 279 -20.61 3.21 -16.07
N THR A 280 -19.66 2.38 -15.70
CA THR A 280 -18.27 2.76 -15.42
C THR A 280 -17.29 2.28 -16.50
N LEU A 281 -17.73 1.39 -17.40
CA LEU A 281 -16.94 0.78 -18.46
C LEU A 281 -16.11 1.78 -19.29
N GLU A 282 -16.70 2.88 -19.75
CA GLU A 282 -15.97 3.92 -20.50
C GLU A 282 -14.88 4.60 -19.67
N ARG A 283 -15.18 4.86 -18.39
CA ARG A 283 -14.23 5.49 -17.47
C ARG A 283 -13.10 4.53 -17.13
N ALA A 284 -13.41 3.25 -16.89
CA ALA A 284 -12.42 2.20 -16.70
C ALA A 284 -11.52 2.02 -17.94
N ALA A 285 -12.08 2.06 -19.16
CA ALA A 285 -11.32 1.99 -20.40
C ALA A 285 -10.43 3.24 -20.62
N GLN A 286 -10.92 4.42 -20.25
CA GLN A 286 -10.13 5.66 -20.29
C GLN A 286 -8.97 5.60 -19.29
N LEU A 287 -9.22 5.13 -18.06
CA LEU A 287 -8.18 4.94 -17.05
C LEU A 287 -7.15 3.89 -17.47
N ARG A 288 -7.57 2.77 -18.07
CA ARG A 288 -6.64 1.77 -18.64
C ARG A 288 -5.70 2.37 -19.68
N ARG A 289 -6.22 3.17 -20.61
CA ARG A 289 -5.42 3.89 -21.62
C ARG A 289 -4.47 4.91 -21.00
N MET A 290 -4.97 5.73 -20.06
CA MET A 290 -4.15 6.71 -19.35
C MET A 290 -3.04 6.07 -18.51
N TRP A 291 -3.24 4.83 -18.07
CA TRP A 291 -2.32 4.11 -17.19
C TRP A 291 -1.46 3.07 -17.90
N GLY A 292 -1.54 2.95 -19.22
CA GLY A 292 -0.70 2.03 -19.99
C GLY A 292 -1.08 0.55 -19.87
N PHE A 293 -2.31 0.22 -19.44
CA PHE A 293 -2.84 -1.16 -19.41
C PHE A 293 -3.51 -1.58 -20.74
N GLY A 294 -3.10 -0.96 -21.85
CA GLY A 294 -3.65 -1.18 -23.19
C GLY A 294 -3.09 -2.42 -23.85
#